data_AF-A0A1F3BJM4-F1
#
_entry.id   AF-A0A1F3BJM4-F1
#
_cell.length_a   1.000
_cell.length_b   1.000
_cell.length_c   1.000
_cell.angle_alpha   90.00
_cell.angle_beta   90.00
_cell.angle_gamma   90.00
#
_symmetry.space_group_name_H-M   'P 1'
#
loop_
_entity.id
_entity.type
_entity.pdbx_description
1 polymer ?
#
loop_
_entity_poly.entity_id
_entity_poly.type
_entity_poly.pdbx_seq_one_letter_code
_entity_poly.pdbx_strand_id
1 'polypeptide(L)'
;MGLKALITLDLTDANGEQREKFYDVLKKEKWNKIPILTTAWTASFNDDVNRNKAIITLKAHLQKAKNESKIKKVEYAMQLSIENVEIGSC
;
A
#
# COMPACT_ATOMS: atom_id res chain seq x y z
N MET A 1 -19.97 -2.19 -4.10
CA MET A 1 -18.89 -1.57 -3.32
C MET A 1 -17.87 -2.63 -2.98
N GLY A 2 -16.67 -2.54 -3.55
CA GLY A 2 -15.62 -3.53 -3.37
C GLY A 2 -14.73 -3.24 -2.17
N LEU A 3 -13.73 -4.09 -1.99
CA LEU A 3 -12.86 -4.03 -0.82
C LEU A 3 -11.99 -2.78 -0.83
N LYS A 4 -11.84 -2.17 0.34
CA LYS A 4 -10.92 -1.09 0.64
C LYS A 4 -9.84 -1.62 1.57
N ALA A 5 -8.61 -1.27 1.28
CA ALA A 5 -7.46 -1.65 2.07
C ALA A 5 -6.85 -0.42 2.72
N LEU A 6 -6.58 -0.50 4.03
CA LEU A 6 -5.67 0.39 4.74
C LEU A 6 -4.35 -0.37 4.94
N ILE A 7 -3.25 0.23 4.49
CA ILE A 7 -1.93 -0.36 4.59
C ILE A 7 -1.00 0.64 5.26
N THR A 8 -0.21 0.18 6.22
CA THR A 8 0.90 0.93 6.80
C THR A 8 2.20 0.22 6.44
N LEU A 9 3.22 1.00 6.07
CA LEU A 9 4.48 0.50 5.54
C LEU A 9 5.66 1.12 6.29
N ASP A 10 6.62 0.28 6.66
CA ASP A 10 7.93 0.74 7.13
C ASP A 10 9.04 0.31 6.17
N LEU A 11 9.88 1.27 5.83
CA LEU A 11 10.98 1.18 4.87
C LEU A 11 12.28 1.60 5.58
N THR A 12 12.62 0.88 6.65
CA THR A 12 13.70 1.23 7.61
C THR A 12 15.06 1.46 6.95
N ASP A 13 15.37 0.67 5.91
CA ASP A 13 16.69 0.67 5.26
C ASP A 13 16.72 1.45 3.94
N ALA A 14 15.66 2.19 3.61
CA ALA A 14 15.52 2.89 2.34
C ALA A 14 16.06 4.32 2.43
N ASN A 15 16.95 4.69 1.50
CA ASN A 15 17.30 6.08 1.27
C ASN A 15 16.18 6.84 0.51
N GLY A 16 16.34 8.15 0.33
CA GLY A 16 15.34 9.01 -0.31
C GLY A 16 14.95 8.54 -1.72
N GLU A 17 15.94 8.30 -2.59
CA GLU A 17 15.71 7.86 -3.98
C GLU A 17 15.01 6.50 -4.04
N GLN A 18 15.40 5.55 -3.18
CA GLN A 18 14.77 4.23 -3.10
C GLN A 18 13.32 4.34 -2.64
N ARG A 19 13.06 5.18 -1.64
CA ARG A 19 11.71 5.43 -1.11
C ARG A 19 10.82 6.06 -2.17
N GLU A 20 11.32 7.04 -2.92
CA GLU A 20 10.61 7.65 -4.04
C GLU A 20 10.26 6.62 -5.12
N LYS A 21 11.23 5.83 -5.56
CA LYS A 21 11.00 4.74 -6.54
C LYS A 21 9.96 3.74 -6.03
N PHE A 22 10.04 3.34 -4.77
CA PHE A 22 9.07 2.43 -4.16
C PHE A 22 7.66 3.03 -4.19
N TYR A 23 7.50 4.29 -3.79
CA TYR A 23 6.21 4.99 -3.80
C TYR A 23 5.66 5.22 -5.21
N ASP A 24 6.52 5.44 -6.20
CA ASP A 24 6.07 5.59 -7.58
C ASP A 24 5.52 4.29 -8.16
N VAL A 25 6.06 3.13 -7.78
CA VAL A 25 5.45 1.84 -8.12
C VAL A 25 4.07 1.73 -7.48
N LEU A 26 3.92 2.03 -6.20
CA LEU A 26 2.60 1.97 -5.53
C LEU A 26 1.56 2.87 -6.19
N LYS A 27 1.94 4.11 -6.55
CA LYS A 27 1.06 5.05 -7.28
C LYS A 27 0.66 4.50 -8.65
N LYS A 28 1.59 3.87 -9.40
CA LYS A 28 1.29 3.22 -10.68
C LYS A 28 0.29 2.07 -10.52
N GLU A 29 0.40 1.31 -9.43
CA GLU A 29 -0.56 0.27 -9.02
C GLU A 29 -1.83 0.83 -8.36
N LYS A 30 -2.09 2.14 -8.49
CA LYS A 30 -3.31 2.84 -8.02
C LYS A 30 -3.50 2.90 -6.50
N TRP A 31 -2.42 2.78 -5.74
CA TRP A 31 -2.45 3.08 -4.31
C TRP A 31 -2.46 4.59 -4.09
N ASN A 32 -3.16 5.03 -3.05
CA ASN A 32 -3.23 6.43 -2.65
C ASN A 32 -2.53 6.62 -1.31
N LYS A 33 -1.54 7.52 -1.26
CA LYS A 33 -0.91 7.89 0.01
C LYS A 33 -1.89 8.71 0.83
N ILE A 34 -2.00 8.45 2.14
CA ILE A 34 -2.80 9.28 3.03
C ILE A 34 -2.00 10.56 3.33
N PRO A 35 -2.45 11.76 2.90
CA PRO A 35 -1.61 12.97 2.94
C PRO A 35 -1.14 13.39 4.33
N ILE A 36 -1.96 13.13 5.36
CA ILE A 36 -1.67 13.48 6.75
C ILE A 36 -0.82 12.44 7.49
N LEU A 37 -0.51 11.30 6.86
CA LEU A 37 0.26 10.20 7.45
C LEU A 37 1.53 9.93 6.62
N THR A 38 2.63 9.64 7.30
CA THR A 38 3.94 9.45 6.65
C THR A 38 4.07 8.09 5.97
N THR A 39 3.47 7.05 6.57
CA THR A 39 3.65 5.64 6.22
C THR A 39 2.40 4.93 5.72
N ALA A 40 1.25 5.61 5.72
CA ALA A 40 -0.05 4.98 5.45
C ALA A 40 -0.56 5.23 4.03
N TRP A 41 -1.21 4.20 3.49
CA TRP A 41 -1.71 4.11 2.13
C TRP A 41 -3.08 3.44 2.09
N THR A 42 -3.86 3.76 1.07
CA THR A 42 -5.10 3.05 0.75
C THR A 42 -5.06 2.45 -0.64
N ALA A 43 -5.78 1.36 -0.82
CA ALA A 43 -6.07 0.77 -2.12
C ALA A 43 -7.55 0.37 -2.18
N SER A 44 -8.12 0.32 -3.38
CA SER A 44 -9.52 -0.06 -3.58
C SER A 44 -9.61 -1.11 -4.68
N PHE A 45 -10.52 -2.05 -4.49
CA PHE A 45 -10.79 -3.14 -5.41
C PHE A 45 -12.24 -3.09 -5.86
N ASN A 46 -12.50 -3.70 -7.01
CA ASN A 46 -13.85 -3.88 -7.52
C ASN A 46 -14.59 -4.97 -6.72
N ASP A 47 -15.92 -4.96 -6.85
CA ASP A 47 -16.85 -5.82 -6.12
C ASP A 47 -16.65 -7.32 -6.40
N ASP A 48 -16.07 -7.68 -7.54
CA ASP A 48 -15.80 -9.05 -7.97
C ASP A 48 -14.53 -9.64 -7.33
N VAL A 49 -13.72 -8.81 -6.68
CA VAL A 49 -12.47 -9.24 -6.05
C VAL A 49 -12.73 -9.68 -4.62
N ASN A 50 -12.58 -10.98 -4.37
CA ASN A 50 -12.62 -11.50 -3.01
C ASN A 50 -11.37 -11.11 -2.20
N ARG A 51 -11.49 -11.22 -0.86
CA ARG A 51 -10.45 -10.82 0.09
C ARG A 51 -9.09 -11.47 -0.16
N ASN A 52 -9.07 -12.77 -0.46
CA ASN A 52 -7.82 -13.51 -0.69
C ASN A 52 -7.10 -13.01 -1.94
N LYS A 53 -7.83 -12.79 -3.03
CA LYS A 53 -7.29 -12.23 -4.27
C LYS A 53 -6.75 -10.83 -4.03
N ALA A 54 -7.48 -9.96 -3.31
CA ALA A 54 -7.01 -8.64 -2.95
C ALA A 54 -5.70 -8.68 -2.15
N ILE A 55 -5.60 -9.53 -1.12
CA ILE A 55 -4.37 -9.68 -0.33
C ILE A 55 -3.19 -10.16 -1.19
N ILE A 56 -3.41 -11.14 -2.08
CA ILE A 56 -2.37 -11.64 -2.99
C ILE A 56 -1.90 -10.51 -3.91
N THR A 57 -2.83 -9.75 -4.48
CA THR A 57 -2.51 -8.61 -5.35
C THR A 57 -1.73 -7.51 -4.62
N LEU A 58 -2.13 -7.12 -3.40
CA LEU A 58 -1.39 -6.15 -2.60
C LEU A 58 0.03 -6.63 -2.30
N LYS A 59 0.20 -7.90 -1.93
CA LYS A 59 1.53 -8.49 -1.69
C LYS A 59 2.39 -8.51 -2.95
N ALA A 60 1.79 -8.80 -4.12
CA ALA A 60 2.50 -8.75 -5.39
C ALA A 60 2.97 -7.33 -5.72
N HIS A 61 2.14 -6.30 -5.47
CA HIS A 61 2.54 -4.90 -5.63
C HIS A 61 3.70 -4.52 -4.72
N LEU A 62 3.66 -4.92 -3.44
CA LEU A 62 4.75 -4.67 -2.49
C LEU A 62 6.05 -5.37 -2.91
N GLN A 63 5.97 -6.61 -3.39
CA GLN A 63 7.14 -7.34 -3.87
C GLN A 63 7.74 -6.70 -5.13
N LYS A 64 6.89 -6.25 -6.06
CA LYS A 64 7.32 -5.51 -7.26
C LYS A 64 8.01 -4.20 -6.87
N ALA A 65 7.37 -3.41 -6.02
CA ALA A 65 7.93 -2.14 -5.53
C ALA A 65 9.27 -2.34 -4.81
N LYS A 66 9.38 -3.39 -3.98
CA LYS A 66 10.62 -3.79 -3.31
C LYS A 66 11.74 -4.09 -4.31
N ASN A 67 11.44 -4.86 -5.35
CA ASN A 67 12.42 -5.26 -6.36
C ASN A 67 12.89 -4.06 -7.19
N GLU A 68 11.98 -3.21 -7.67
CA GLU A 68 12.31 -2.04 -8.50
C GLU A 68 13.08 -0.96 -7.73
N SER A 69 12.75 -0.75 -6.45
CA SER A 69 13.44 0.20 -5.57
C SER A 69 14.74 -0.33 -4.97
N LYS A 70 15.02 -1.64 -5.12
CA LYS A 70 16.16 -2.33 -4.50
C LYS A 70 16.19 -2.21 -2.97
N ILE A 71 15.03 -2.09 -2.32
CA ILE A 71 14.91 -2.07 -0.87
C ILE A 71 15.02 -3.50 -0.32
N LYS A 72 15.84 -3.71 0.72
CA LYS A 72 16.08 -5.04 1.29
C LYS A 72 14.92 -5.54 2.14
N LYS A 73 14.33 -4.65 2.94
CA LYS A 73 13.30 -4.96 3.92
C LYS A 73 12.13 -3.98 3.80
N VAL A 74 10.93 -4.53 3.76
CA VAL A 74 9.67 -3.79 3.76
C VAL A 74 8.78 -4.47 4.80
N GLU A 75 8.48 -3.76 5.86
CA GLU A 75 7.53 -4.22 6.88
C GLU A 75 6.17 -3.59 6.60
N TYR A 76 5.10 -4.33 6.83
CA TYR A 76 3.76 -3.84 6.54
C TYR A 76 2.71 -4.47 7.43
N ALA A 77 1.66 -3.70 7.70
CA ALA A 77 0.39 -4.20 8.21
C ALA A 77 -0.72 -3.75 7.25
N MET A 78 -1.69 -4.63 6.98
CA MET A 78 -2.82 -4.31 6.12
C MET A 78 -4.13 -4.84 6.69
N GLN A 79 -5.17 -4.03 6.58
CA GLN A 79 -6.55 -4.39 6.88
C GLN A 79 -7.41 -4.14 5.65
N LEU A 80 -8.33 -5.07 5.38
CA LEU A 80 -9.30 -4.95 4.30
C LEU A 80 -10.70 -4.93 4.90
N SER A 81 -11.57 -4.04 4.39
CA SER A 81 -12.98 -3.94 4.75
C SER A 81 -13.80 -3.52 3.52
N ILE A 82 -15.12 -3.74 3.56
CA ILE A 82 -16.05 -3.11 2.60
C ILE A 82 -16.36 -1.65 2.98
N GLU A 83 -16.12 -1.30 4.25
CA GLU A 83 -16.31 0.04 4.79
C GLU A 83 -15.19 0.98 4.36
N ASN A 84 -15.47 2.27 4.47
CA ASN A 84 -14.49 3.32 4.19
C ASN A 84 -13.40 3.37 5.26
N VAL A 85 -12.21 3.82 4.83
CA VAL A 85 -11.14 4.16 5.76
C VAL A 85 -11.41 5.58 6.25
N GLU A 86 -11.66 5.74 7.54
CA GLU A 86 -11.77 7.04 8.18
C GLU A 86 -10.38 7.67 8.38
N ILE A 87 -10.24 8.92 7.94
CA ILE A 87 -8.97 9.66 7.98
C ILE A 87 -9.25 11.01 8.64
N GLY A 88 -8.53 11.32 9.72
CA GLY A 88 -8.68 12.58 10.43
C GLY A 88 -7.43 12.97 11.21
N SER A 89 -7.40 14.23 11.62
CA SER A 89 -6.42 14.82 12.54
C SER A 89 -7.16 15.25 13.80
N CYS A 90 -6.62 14.93 14.97
CA CYS A 90 -7.14 15.39 16.26
C CYS A 90 -6.22 16.47 16.84
#